data_AF-A0A7A6XRX8-F1
#
_entry.id   AF-A0A7A6XRX8-F1
#
_cell.length_a   1.000
_cell.length_b   1.000
_cell.length_c   1.000
_cell.angle_alpha   90.00
_cell.angle_beta   90.00
_cell.angle_gamma   90.00
#
_symmetry.space_group_name_H-M   'P 1'
#
loop_
_entity.id
_entity.type
_entity.pdbx_description
1 polymer ?
#
loop_
_entity_poly.entity_id
_entity_poly.type
_entity_poly.pdbx_seq_one_letter_code
_entity_poly.pdbx_strand_id
1 'polypeptide(L)'
;LKCNGAAFSSEMYPKLAKAYPTNKLPDLRGEFIRGWDDGRGIDSGRNLLSAQNDAIQNIVGSFGRTQLFRDVLSSGPFSQHGQVLSTGLKETEIIEGYGSYNWTFDASRSVRTASETRPRNIAFNYIVRAA
;
A
#
# COMPACT_ATOMS: atom_id res chain seq x y z
N LEU A 1 13.94 -27.84 0.07
CA LEU A 1 14.46 -27.10 -1.10
C LEU A 1 14.01 -25.64 -1.02
N LYS A 2 14.86 -24.70 -1.43
CA LYS A 2 14.55 -23.25 -1.38
C LYS A 2 13.58 -22.86 -2.50
N CYS A 3 12.62 -22.00 -2.20
CA CYS A 3 11.70 -21.44 -3.19
C CYS A 3 12.32 -20.21 -3.88
N ASN A 4 13.27 -20.46 -4.78
CA ASN A 4 14.03 -19.43 -5.51
C ASN A 4 13.95 -19.62 -7.04
N GLY A 5 12.88 -20.22 -7.54
CA GLY A 5 12.73 -20.50 -8.98
C GLY A 5 13.51 -21.73 -9.48
N ALA A 6 14.22 -22.44 -8.60
CA ALA A 6 15.06 -23.57 -8.99
C ALA A 6 14.24 -24.74 -9.54
N ALA A 7 14.79 -25.39 -10.57
CA ALA A 7 14.29 -26.67 -11.07
C ALA A 7 14.68 -27.82 -10.12
N PHE A 8 13.92 -28.91 -10.17
CA PHE A 8 14.19 -30.14 -9.43
C PHE A 8 13.90 -31.38 -10.29
N SER A 9 14.48 -32.52 -9.92
CA SER A 9 14.24 -33.80 -10.62
C SER A 9 12.95 -34.45 -10.12
N SER A 10 12.06 -34.79 -11.05
CA SER A 10 10.85 -35.57 -10.77
C SER A 10 11.16 -36.99 -10.31
N GLU A 11 12.28 -37.55 -10.76
CA GLU A 11 12.74 -38.90 -10.41
C GLU A 11 13.19 -38.95 -8.95
N MET A 12 13.94 -37.93 -8.52
CA MET A 12 14.41 -37.80 -7.14
C MET A 12 13.28 -37.37 -6.19
N TYR A 13 12.34 -36.54 -6.65
CA TYR A 13 11.27 -35.95 -5.83
C TYR A 13 9.88 -36.13 -6.45
N PRO A 14 9.37 -37.37 -6.59
CA PRO A 14 8.13 -37.65 -7.31
C PRO A 14 6.89 -37.07 -6.64
N LYS A 15 6.87 -36.97 -5.31
CA LYS A 15 5.76 -36.32 -4.60
C LYS A 15 5.76 -34.81 -4.80
N LEU A 16 6.93 -34.20 -4.90
CA LEU A 16 7.06 -32.77 -5.17
C LEU A 16 6.62 -32.45 -6.60
N ALA A 17 6.94 -33.31 -7.57
CA ALA A 17 6.48 -33.19 -8.95
C ALA A 17 4.94 -33.23 -9.08
N LYS A 18 4.25 -33.98 -8.21
CA LYS A 18 2.78 -33.94 -8.15
C LYS A 18 2.24 -32.58 -7.68
N ALA A 19 2.93 -31.93 -6.75
CA ALA A 19 2.54 -30.61 -6.24
C ALA A 19 2.98 -29.46 -7.18
N TYR A 20 4.11 -29.62 -7.86
CA TYR A 20 4.68 -28.65 -8.80
C TYR A 20 4.99 -29.32 -10.16
N PRO A 21 3.98 -29.49 -11.04
CA PRO A 21 4.12 -30.25 -12.28
C PRO A 21 5.10 -29.66 -13.30
N THR A 22 5.49 -28.40 -13.14
CA THR A 22 6.51 -27.74 -13.97
C THR A 22 7.93 -28.13 -13.59
N ASN A 23 8.11 -28.96 -12.56
CA ASN A 23 9.39 -29.36 -11.99
C ASN A 23 10.26 -28.15 -11.58
N LYS A 24 9.61 -27.03 -11.23
CA LYS A 24 10.23 -25.81 -10.72
C LYS A 24 9.49 -25.34 -9.48
N LEU A 25 10.25 -24.89 -8.49
CA LEU A 25 9.69 -24.21 -7.33
C LEU A 25 9.35 -22.76 -7.68
N PRO A 26 8.37 -22.14 -6.98
CA PRO A 26 8.12 -20.72 -7.14
C PRO A 26 9.36 -19.92 -6.69
N ASP A 27 9.52 -18.72 -7.24
CA ASP A 27 10.46 -17.74 -6.72
C ASP A 27 9.72 -16.83 -5.74
N LEU A 28 10.01 -16.98 -4.45
CA LEU A 28 9.32 -16.25 -3.37
C LEU A 28 10.23 -15.21 -2.71
N ARG A 29 11.36 -14.88 -3.35
CA ARG A 29 12.30 -13.89 -2.83
C ARG A 29 11.67 -12.50 -2.93
N GLY A 30 11.48 -11.83 -1.79
CA GLY A 30 10.83 -10.52 -1.70
C GLY A 30 9.31 -10.58 -1.56
N GLU A 31 8.71 -11.78 -1.64
CA GLU A 31 7.26 -11.93 -1.58
C GLU A 31 6.74 -12.10 -0.15
N PHE A 32 5.60 -11.47 0.12
CA PHE A 32 4.78 -11.77 1.30
C PHE A 32 3.76 -12.84 0.94
N ILE A 33 3.71 -13.92 1.74
CA ILE A 33 2.76 -15.00 1.52
C ILE A 33 1.48 -14.72 2.29
N ARG A 34 0.34 -14.89 1.60
CA ARG A 34 -0.98 -14.92 2.21
C ARG A 34 -1.65 -16.27 1.99
N GLY A 35 -2.55 -16.62 2.90
CA GLY A 35 -3.37 -17.82 2.77
C GLY A 35 -4.20 -17.76 1.48
N TRP A 36 -4.21 -18.88 0.75
CA TRP A 36 -5.16 -19.07 -0.35
C TRP A 36 -6.56 -19.20 0.23
N ASP A 37 -7.55 -18.68 -0.50
CA ASP A 37 -8.92 -18.58 0.01
C ASP A 37 -9.58 -19.96 0.23
N ASP A 38 -9.29 -20.90 -0.66
CA ASP A 38 -9.72 -22.32 -0.61
C ASP A 38 -11.18 -22.50 -0.18
N GLY A 39 -12.08 -21.65 -0.71
CA GLY A 39 -13.52 -21.73 -0.48
C GLY A 39 -14.05 -20.89 0.70
N ARG A 40 -13.22 -20.09 1.37
CA ARG A 40 -13.67 -19.20 2.46
C ARG A 40 -14.47 -17.99 1.96
N GLY A 41 -14.26 -17.55 0.73
CA GLY A 41 -15.00 -16.47 0.08
C GLY A 41 -14.48 -15.05 0.32
N ILE A 42 -13.33 -14.89 1.00
CA ILE A 42 -12.70 -13.58 1.27
C ILE A 42 -11.91 -13.09 0.06
N ASP A 43 -11.31 -14.01 -0.69
CA ASP A 43 -10.52 -13.71 -1.88
C ASP A 43 -10.88 -14.66 -3.03
N SER A 44 -12.17 -14.65 -3.33
CA SER A 44 -12.78 -15.49 -4.36
C SER A 44 -12.19 -15.20 -5.74
N GLY A 45 -11.95 -16.26 -6.51
CA GLY A 45 -11.47 -16.14 -7.89
C GLY A 45 -9.96 -15.97 -8.04
N ARG A 46 -9.20 -15.88 -6.95
CA ARG A 46 -7.73 -15.85 -7.04
C ARG A 46 -7.14 -17.25 -7.20
N ASN A 47 -6.29 -17.38 -8.22
CA ASN A 47 -5.55 -18.61 -8.49
C ASN A 47 -4.43 -18.84 -7.47
N LEU A 48 -4.18 -20.10 -7.11
CA LEU A 48 -3.06 -20.48 -6.25
C LEU A 48 -1.72 -20.06 -6.90
N LEU A 49 -0.80 -19.52 -6.10
CA LEU A 49 0.51 -18.97 -6.53
C LEU A 49 0.46 -17.76 -7.49
N SER A 50 -0.69 -17.11 -7.70
CA SER A 50 -0.72 -15.85 -8.45
C SER A 50 -0.09 -14.70 -7.65
N ALA A 51 0.74 -13.89 -8.30
CA ALA A 51 1.29 -12.67 -7.71
C ALA A 51 0.23 -11.56 -7.63
N GLN A 52 0.37 -10.69 -6.63
CA GLN A 52 -0.44 -9.49 -6.46
C GLN A 52 0.50 -8.35 -6.06
N ASN A 53 0.39 -7.22 -6.74
CA ASN A 53 1.17 -6.03 -6.36
C ASN A 53 0.69 -5.48 -5.02
N ASP A 54 1.52 -4.66 -4.40
CA ASP A 54 1.14 -3.92 -3.21
C ASP A 54 -0.04 -2.98 -3.51
N ALA A 55 -0.89 -2.81 -2.51
CA ALA A 55 -1.99 -1.87 -2.54
C ALA A 55 -2.23 -1.33 -1.14
N ILE A 56 -2.47 -0.03 -1.05
CA ILE A 56 -3.05 0.59 0.14
C ILE A 56 -4.55 0.77 -0.08
N GLN A 57 -5.34 0.69 0.99
CA GLN A 57 -6.74 1.07 0.89
C GLN A 57 -6.86 2.55 0.53
N ASN A 58 -7.95 2.89 -0.15
CA ASN A 58 -8.24 4.28 -0.45
C ASN A 58 -8.32 5.10 0.84
N ILE A 59 -7.59 6.22 0.89
CA ILE A 59 -7.67 7.16 2.00
C ILE A 59 -8.81 8.11 1.70
N VAL A 60 -9.94 7.92 2.37
CA VAL A 60 -11.13 8.76 2.23
C VAL A 60 -11.24 9.78 3.36
N GLY A 61 -11.75 10.96 3.03
CA GLY A 61 -12.02 12.03 3.98
C GLY A 61 -12.76 13.17 3.30
N SER A 62 -13.40 14.02 4.09
CA SER A 62 -14.00 15.27 3.62
C SER A 62 -13.51 16.42 4.49
N PHE A 63 -13.32 17.57 3.86
CA PHE A 63 -13.13 18.82 4.58
C PHE A 63 -14.39 19.67 4.39
N GLY A 64 -14.90 20.24 5.48
CA GLY A 64 -16.08 21.10 5.45
C GLY A 64 -15.80 22.48 4.86
N ARG A 65 -16.73 23.43 5.05
CA ARG A 65 -16.46 24.84 4.70
C ARG A 65 -15.29 25.35 5.56
N THR A 66 -14.19 25.75 4.94
CA THR A 66 -13.13 26.53 5.58
C THR A 66 -13.68 27.91 5.91
N GLN A 67 -13.78 28.24 7.20
CA GLN A 67 -14.20 29.58 7.63
C GLN A 67 -12.97 30.48 7.74
N LEU A 68 -13.15 31.75 7.38
CA LEU A 68 -12.12 32.76 7.29
C LEU A 68 -11.67 33.19 8.69
N PHE A 69 -10.72 32.47 9.30
CA PHE A 69 -10.09 32.87 10.55
C PHE A 69 -8.73 33.54 10.27
N ARG A 70 -8.36 34.52 11.10
CA ARG A 70 -7.06 35.19 11.05
C ARG A 70 -5.90 34.22 11.24
N ASP A 71 -6.08 33.26 12.15
CA ASP A 71 -5.09 32.23 12.48
C ASP A 71 -5.66 30.85 12.18
N VAL A 72 -4.91 30.05 11.42
CA VAL A 72 -5.31 28.68 11.08
C VAL A 72 -4.25 27.72 11.59
N LEU A 73 -4.67 26.80 12.46
CA LEU A 73 -3.83 25.75 13.02
C LEU A 73 -3.83 24.56 12.06
N SER A 74 -2.64 24.10 11.67
CA SER A 74 -2.45 22.86 10.91
C SER A 74 -1.45 21.96 11.64
N SER A 75 -1.66 20.65 11.57
CA SER A 75 -0.76 19.67 12.17
C SER A 75 -0.80 18.34 11.42
N GLY A 76 0.23 17.53 11.62
CA GLY A 76 0.31 16.20 11.03
C GLY A 76 0.32 16.22 9.49
N PRO A 77 -0.52 15.41 8.82
CA PRO A 77 -0.50 15.28 7.37
C PRO A 77 -1.18 16.46 6.66
N PHE A 78 -1.76 17.41 7.39
CA PHE A 78 -2.40 18.57 6.81
C PHE A 78 -1.49 19.78 6.83
N SER A 79 -1.45 20.52 5.72
CA SER A 79 -0.77 21.82 5.61
C SER A 79 -1.57 22.77 4.74
N GLN A 80 -1.43 24.06 5.00
CA GLN A 80 -1.96 25.11 4.14
C GLN A 80 -1.02 25.35 2.96
N HIS A 81 -1.57 25.57 1.78
CA HIS A 81 -0.81 25.91 0.58
C HIS A 81 -1.55 26.99 -0.22
N GLY A 82 -0.93 28.16 -0.38
CA GLY A 82 -1.57 29.30 -1.04
C GLY A 82 -2.70 29.90 -0.21
N GLN A 83 -2.58 31.19 0.09
CA GLN A 83 -3.64 31.96 0.74
C GLN A 83 -4.37 32.75 -0.34
N VAL A 84 -5.70 32.61 -0.40
CA VAL A 84 -6.55 33.43 -1.26
C VAL A 84 -7.22 34.49 -0.39
N LEU A 85 -7.00 35.76 -0.69
CA LEU A 85 -7.62 36.87 0.03
C LEU A 85 -9.09 37.01 -0.37
N SER A 86 -9.97 37.26 0.61
CA SER A 86 -11.41 37.44 0.37
C SER A 86 -12.05 38.43 1.34
N THR A 87 -12.91 39.31 0.83
CA THR A 87 -13.85 40.12 1.62
C THR A 87 -15.24 39.49 1.53
N GLY A 88 -15.59 38.63 2.49
CA GLY A 88 -16.87 37.90 2.49
C GLY A 88 -16.85 36.65 1.60
N LEU A 89 -17.98 36.27 0.98
CA LEU A 89 -18.11 35.06 0.14
C LEU A 89 -17.51 35.20 -1.27
N LYS A 90 -16.70 36.23 -1.54
CA LYS A 90 -16.06 36.47 -2.84
C LYS A 90 -14.56 36.73 -2.70
N GLU A 91 -13.81 36.18 -3.64
CA GLU A 91 -12.38 36.46 -3.85
C GLU A 91 -12.18 37.96 -4.14
N THR A 92 -11.12 38.55 -3.62
CA THR A 92 -10.83 39.99 -3.75
C THR A 92 -9.36 40.20 -4.13
N GLU A 93 -9.12 41.14 -5.05
CA GLU A 93 -7.76 41.60 -5.40
C GLU A 93 -7.23 42.67 -4.42
N ILE A 94 -8.06 43.10 -3.46
CA ILE A 94 -7.76 44.17 -2.50
C ILE A 94 -7.09 43.56 -1.24
N ILE A 95 -6.16 44.28 -0.63
CA ILE A 95 -5.39 43.84 0.57
C ILE A 95 -6.24 44.01 1.86
N GLU A 96 -7.49 43.53 1.85
CA GLU A 96 -8.35 43.52 3.03
C GLU A 96 -9.18 42.22 3.09
N GLY A 97 -9.37 41.68 4.29
CA GLY A 97 -10.17 40.47 4.54
C GLY A 97 -9.41 39.32 5.23
N TYR A 98 -10.16 38.33 5.72
CA TYR A 98 -9.62 37.06 6.21
C TYR A 98 -9.77 36.06 5.05
N GLY A 99 -8.68 35.47 4.57
CA GLY A 99 -8.68 34.60 3.38
C GLY A 99 -9.06 33.14 3.68
N SER A 100 -9.27 32.33 2.63
CA SER A 100 -9.35 30.87 2.74
C SER A 100 -8.03 30.23 2.31
N TYR A 101 -7.69 29.10 2.91
CA TYR A 101 -6.51 28.32 2.54
C TYR A 101 -6.90 27.11 1.69
N ASN A 102 -6.07 26.78 0.70
CA ASN A 102 -6.11 25.43 0.15
C ASN A 102 -5.40 24.50 1.12
N TRP A 103 -6.01 23.35 1.35
CA TRP A 103 -5.46 22.31 2.20
C TRP A 103 -4.85 21.21 1.37
N THR A 104 -3.62 20.85 1.72
CA THR A 104 -2.96 19.67 1.18
C THR A 104 -2.96 18.58 2.24
N PHE A 105 -3.24 17.35 1.83
CA PHE A 105 -3.01 16.15 2.62
C PHE A 105 -1.77 15.43 2.08
N ASP A 106 -0.80 15.21 2.95
CA ASP A 106 0.39 14.43 2.69
C ASP A 106 0.70 13.53 3.89
N ALA A 107 0.36 12.24 3.74
CA ALA A 107 0.57 11.24 4.77
C ALA A 107 2.04 11.13 5.21
N SER A 108 2.99 11.41 4.31
CA SER A 108 4.44 11.29 4.56
C SER A 108 4.91 12.16 5.73
N ARG A 109 4.17 13.22 6.06
CA ARG A 109 4.48 14.14 7.16
C ARG A 109 4.21 13.54 8.55
N SER A 110 3.55 12.40 8.63
CA SER A 110 3.18 11.75 9.90
C SER A 110 3.54 10.27 9.97
N VAL A 111 3.84 9.64 8.84
CA VAL A 111 4.20 8.22 8.77
C VAL A 111 5.63 8.06 8.29
N ARG A 112 6.26 6.94 8.65
CA ARG A 112 7.57 6.57 8.07
C ARG A 112 7.39 6.31 6.57
N THR A 113 8.29 6.84 5.75
CA THR A 113 8.27 6.67 4.30
C THR A 113 9.39 5.76 3.80
N ALA A 114 9.13 5.13 2.67
CA ALA A 114 10.08 4.36 1.86
C ALA A 114 9.51 4.28 0.43
N SER A 115 10.29 3.76 -0.52
CA SER A 115 9.81 3.48 -1.89
C SER A 115 8.81 2.31 -1.97
N GLU A 116 8.64 1.57 -0.89
CA GLU A 116 7.76 0.39 -0.77
C GLU A 116 6.96 0.49 0.53
N THR A 117 5.66 0.19 0.48
CA THR A 117 4.84 0.07 1.68
C THR A 117 5.00 -1.30 2.29
N ARG A 118 5.68 -1.39 3.44
CA ARG A 118 5.88 -2.65 4.16
C ARG A 118 5.86 -2.49 5.67
N PRO A 119 5.37 -3.50 6.42
CA PRO A 119 5.61 -3.55 7.85
C PRO A 119 7.10 -3.80 8.13
N ARG A 120 7.51 -3.60 9.39
CA ARG A 120 8.80 -4.15 9.85
C ARG A 120 8.77 -5.66 9.66
N ASN A 121 9.79 -6.20 9.02
CA ASN A 121 9.91 -7.62 8.72
C ASN A 121 11.37 -8.08 8.83
N ILE A 122 11.57 -9.39 8.83
CA ILE A 122 12.88 -10.05 8.78
C ILE A 122 12.89 -10.92 7.53
N ALA A 123 13.94 -10.80 6.72
CA ALA A 123 14.11 -11.65 5.55
C ALA A 123 14.38 -13.10 5.97
N PHE A 124 13.62 -14.04 5.42
CA PHE A 124 13.74 -15.47 5.70
C PHE A 124 13.61 -16.29 4.42
N ASN A 125 14.25 -17.46 4.38
CA ASN A 125 14.16 -18.35 3.22
C ASN A 125 12.88 -19.20 3.29
N TYR A 126 12.00 -19.09 2.31
CA TYR A 126 10.93 -20.05 2.12
C TYR A 126 11.50 -21.38 1.60
N ILE A 127 11.10 -22.47 2.25
CA ILE A 127 11.51 -23.81 1.90
C ILE A 127 10.31 -24.74 1.82
N VAL A 128 10.35 -25.68 0.88
CA VAL A 128 9.46 -26.84 0.85
C VAL A 128 10.22 -28.10 1.24
N ARG A 129 9.52 -29.05 1.86
CA ARG A 129 10.05 -30.39 2.09
C ARG A 129 9.99 -31.18 0.77
N ALA A 130 11.06 -31.89 0.44
CA ALA A 130 11.16 -32.65 -0.81
C ALA A 130 11.03 -34.18 -0.65
N ALA A 131 10.53 -34.67 0.50
CA ALA A 131 10.43 -36.11 0.83
C ALA A 131 9.09 -36.76 0.41
#